data_AF-A0A8T3NT91-F1
#
_entry.id   AF-A0A8T3NT91-F1
#
_cell.length_a   1.000
_cell.length_b   1.000
_cell.length_c   1.000
_cell.angle_alpha   90.00
_cell.angle_beta   90.00
_cell.angle_gamma   90.00
#
_symmetry.space_group_name_H-M   'P 1'
#
loop_
_entity.id
_entity.type
_entity.pdbx_description
1 polymer ?
#
loop_
_entity_poly.entity_id
_entity_poly.type
_entity_poly.pdbx_seq_one_letter_code
_entity_poly.pdbx_strand_id
1 'polypeptide(L)'
;MAGGLRSGVSQDDPAVLREDEVGPLAVAILDGRVAAVGRERDVQAQVIGQGMDVGGLPRLDAAGGTVTPGLLDPHTHLLFRGTRERELALRQQGRAYLDILAGGGGILATVEATRAASDEDLLDHGRRWLDRMLASGVTTAEVKSGYGLDVATELRLLGLYRRLGSEGPVELVPTFLGAHAVPAEYHERAGDTDDYVTDVIERQLPAAASQGIARFCDVFCEPGVFDVTASRLILKAARALGLRLRLHADELHDSSGAALAAELGATSADHLGAVSAAGIEALGRAADEGQPVVATLLPATTLYLLRERHAPARELVDRGVPVALGTDFNPGTSPTSSLPLVMSLACVLLHMTAAEALAAVTINAAYALGLGDTHGALAAGRVGDVLIWGVARHELIPYWMGANLLEAVVKRGHVVLVKTRAGG
;
A
#
# COMPACT_ATOMS: atom_id res chain seq x y z
N MET A 1 4.22 -2.89 -17.96
CA MET A 1 4.40 -1.47 -17.58
C MET A 1 5.82 -1.03 -17.90
N ALA A 2 5.99 0.05 -18.66
CA ALA A 2 7.30 0.54 -19.15
C ALA A 2 8.02 1.52 -18.17
N GLY A 3 7.68 1.50 -16.88
CA GLY A 3 8.17 2.44 -15.88
C GLY A 3 7.51 3.83 -15.95
N GLY A 4 7.92 4.72 -15.05
CA GLY A 4 7.42 6.09 -14.90
C GLY A 4 6.07 6.17 -14.18
N LEU A 5 5.87 7.23 -13.40
CA LEU A 5 4.61 7.52 -12.73
C LEU A 5 3.50 7.67 -13.79
N ARG A 6 2.36 7.02 -13.57
CA ARG A 6 1.22 7.08 -14.48
C ARG A 6 0.14 7.98 -13.89
N SER A 7 -0.28 8.96 -14.67
CA SER A 7 -1.35 9.90 -14.33
C SER A 7 -2.27 10.12 -15.52
N GLY A 8 -3.54 10.46 -15.24
CA GLY A 8 -4.55 10.63 -16.26
C GLY A 8 -4.68 9.41 -17.17
N VAL A 9 -4.87 9.66 -18.47
CA VAL A 9 -5.06 8.61 -19.48
C VAL A 9 -3.91 7.59 -19.56
N SER A 10 -2.69 7.96 -19.14
CA SER A 10 -1.54 7.04 -19.18
C SER A 10 -1.64 5.88 -18.19
N GLN A 11 -2.58 5.96 -17.23
CA GLN A 11 -2.88 4.86 -16.31
C GLN A 11 -3.59 3.69 -16.99
N ASP A 12 -4.30 3.94 -18.09
CA ASP A 12 -5.02 2.92 -18.87
C ASP A 12 -4.18 2.42 -20.07
N ASP A 13 -2.89 2.77 -20.13
CA ASP A 13 -2.00 2.41 -21.24
C ASP A 13 -0.85 1.50 -20.78
N PRO A 14 -1.11 0.21 -20.53
CA PRO A 14 -0.08 -0.74 -20.18
C PRO A 14 0.71 -1.12 -21.44
N ALA A 15 2.04 -1.06 -21.35
CA ALA A 15 2.90 -1.71 -22.34
C ALA A 15 2.74 -3.24 -22.23
N VAL A 16 1.93 -3.82 -23.11
CA VAL A 16 1.65 -5.26 -23.21
C VAL A 16 2.44 -5.86 -24.37
N LEU A 17 3.12 -6.98 -24.12
CA LEU A 17 3.72 -7.81 -25.15
C LEU A 17 2.90 -9.10 -25.24
N ARG A 18 2.51 -9.50 -26.45
CA ARG A 18 1.72 -10.71 -26.68
C ARG A 18 2.49 -11.71 -27.52
N GLU A 19 2.58 -12.95 -27.04
CA GLU A 19 3.37 -14.00 -27.69
C GLU A 19 2.87 -14.34 -29.10
N ASP A 20 1.56 -14.26 -29.34
CA ASP A 20 0.93 -14.44 -30.65
C ASP A 20 1.26 -13.34 -31.67
N GLU A 21 1.68 -12.16 -31.20
CA GLU A 21 2.06 -11.03 -32.05
C GLU A 21 3.57 -10.98 -32.32
N VAL A 22 4.41 -11.27 -31.31
CA VAL A 22 5.86 -11.05 -31.39
C VAL A 22 6.71 -12.32 -31.25
N GLY A 23 6.08 -13.48 -31.03
CA GLY A 23 6.74 -14.76 -30.76
C GLY A 23 7.09 -14.94 -29.28
N PRO A 24 7.85 -16.01 -28.94
CA PRO A 24 8.16 -16.37 -27.56
C PRO A 24 8.72 -15.19 -26.75
N LEU A 25 8.27 -15.04 -25.52
CA LEU A 25 8.65 -13.95 -24.62
C LEU A 25 9.50 -14.45 -23.45
N ALA A 26 10.39 -13.60 -22.94
CA ALA A 26 11.19 -13.90 -21.76
C ALA A 26 11.44 -12.64 -20.90
N VAL A 27 11.70 -12.89 -19.62
CA VAL A 27 12.26 -11.92 -18.67
C VAL A 27 13.56 -12.53 -18.13
N ALA A 28 14.68 -11.84 -18.31
CA ALA A 28 15.95 -12.21 -17.70
C ALA A 28 16.21 -11.36 -16.47
N ILE A 29 16.59 -12.01 -15.37
CA ILE A 29 16.93 -11.36 -14.10
C ILE A 29 18.33 -11.80 -13.71
N LEU A 30 19.23 -10.83 -13.49
CA LEU A 30 20.61 -11.04 -13.08
C LEU A 30 20.87 -10.18 -11.84
N ASP A 31 21.53 -10.75 -10.82
CA ASP A 31 21.84 -10.07 -9.55
C ASP A 31 20.64 -9.35 -8.92
N GLY A 32 19.48 -10.02 -8.99
CA GLY A 32 18.21 -9.52 -8.47
C GLY A 32 17.60 -8.33 -9.21
N ARG A 33 18.10 -8.01 -10.41
CA ARG A 33 17.58 -6.95 -11.27
C ARG A 33 17.18 -7.49 -12.63
N VAL A 34 16.11 -6.94 -13.20
CA VAL A 34 15.72 -7.22 -14.59
C VAL A 34 16.87 -6.78 -15.50
N ALA A 35 17.47 -7.73 -16.20
CA ALA A 35 18.50 -7.47 -17.21
C ALA A 35 17.86 -7.14 -18.55
N ALA A 36 16.81 -7.87 -18.93
CA ALA A 36 16.11 -7.73 -20.20
C ALA A 36 14.69 -8.28 -20.12
N VAL A 37 13.79 -7.73 -20.95
CA VAL A 37 12.41 -8.20 -21.13
C VAL A 37 12.01 -7.99 -22.59
N GLY A 38 11.34 -8.98 -23.18
CA GLY A 38 10.92 -8.89 -24.58
C GLY A 38 10.85 -10.25 -25.25
N ARG A 39 11.06 -10.27 -26.57
CA ARG A 39 11.18 -11.51 -27.33
C ARG A 39 12.33 -12.34 -26.80
N GLU A 40 12.10 -13.63 -26.61
CA GLU A 40 13.06 -14.56 -26.01
C GLU A 40 14.43 -14.48 -26.69
N ARG A 41 14.46 -14.51 -28.03
CA ARG A 41 15.72 -14.42 -28.79
C ARG A 41 16.50 -13.12 -28.52
N ASP A 42 15.80 -12.00 -28.34
CA ASP A 42 16.43 -10.68 -28.13
C ASP A 42 16.96 -10.60 -26.70
N VAL A 43 16.20 -11.14 -25.73
CA VAL A 43 16.60 -11.29 -24.33
C VAL A 43 17.82 -12.18 -24.20
N GLN A 44 17.82 -13.36 -24.84
CA GLN A 44 18.96 -14.28 -24.84
C GLN A 44 20.21 -13.62 -25.45
N ALA A 45 20.07 -12.91 -26.58
CA ALA A 45 21.18 -12.18 -27.19
C ALA A 45 21.76 -11.10 -26.26
N GLN A 46 20.91 -10.35 -25.53
CA GLN A 46 21.36 -9.36 -24.55
C GLN A 46 22.10 -10.01 -23.37
N VAL A 47 21.62 -11.15 -22.88
CA VAL A 47 22.26 -11.89 -21.78
C VAL A 47 23.61 -12.47 -22.23
N ILE A 48 23.70 -13.05 -23.43
CA ILE A 48 24.97 -13.51 -24.03
C ILE A 48 25.94 -12.34 -24.21
N GLY A 49 25.44 -11.18 -24.66
CA GLY A 49 26.24 -9.96 -24.79
C GLY A 49 26.82 -9.44 -23.48
N GLN A 50 26.24 -9.81 -22.33
CA GLN A 50 26.77 -9.55 -20.99
C GLN A 50 27.77 -10.63 -20.51
N GLY A 51 28.13 -11.59 -21.37
CA GLY A 51 29.08 -12.65 -21.07
C GLY A 51 28.50 -13.85 -20.31
N MET A 52 27.17 -13.96 -20.25
CA MET A 52 26.49 -15.04 -19.52
C MET A 52 26.13 -16.22 -20.44
N ASP A 53 26.31 -17.45 -19.95
CA ASP A 53 25.82 -18.66 -20.62
C ASP A 53 24.33 -18.88 -20.30
N VAL A 54 23.47 -18.53 -21.25
CA VAL A 54 22.01 -18.71 -21.17
C VAL A 54 21.62 -20.18 -20.92
N GLY A 55 22.41 -21.14 -21.41
CA GLY A 55 22.14 -22.56 -21.23
C GLY A 55 22.33 -23.04 -19.79
N GLY A 56 23.17 -22.36 -19.02
CA GLY A 56 23.44 -22.64 -17.61
C GLY A 56 22.53 -21.92 -16.61
N LEU A 57 21.68 -20.99 -17.07
CA LEU A 57 20.78 -20.24 -16.19
C LEU A 57 19.54 -21.06 -15.80
N PRO A 58 19.08 -20.97 -14.54
CA PRO A 58 17.79 -21.52 -14.13
C PRO A 58 16.65 -20.96 -15.00
N ARG A 59 15.72 -21.82 -15.41
CA ARG A 59 14.53 -21.45 -16.18
C ARG A 59 13.27 -21.73 -15.38
N LEU A 60 12.36 -20.77 -15.40
CA LEU A 60 11.00 -20.93 -14.88
C LEU A 60 10.04 -20.72 -16.05
N ASP A 61 9.33 -21.78 -16.42
CA ASP A 61 8.32 -21.73 -17.47
C ASP A 61 7.05 -21.04 -16.94
N ALA A 62 6.58 -20.00 -17.63
CA ALA A 62 5.33 -19.30 -17.31
C ALA A 62 4.08 -20.09 -17.74
N ALA A 63 4.24 -21.20 -18.46
CA ALA A 63 3.20 -22.12 -18.88
C ALA A 63 2.02 -21.43 -19.61
N GLY A 64 2.33 -20.45 -20.46
CA GLY A 64 1.36 -19.65 -21.23
C GLY A 64 0.57 -18.64 -20.38
N GLY A 65 0.96 -18.40 -19.13
CA GLY A 65 0.34 -17.45 -18.22
C GLY A 65 0.77 -15.99 -18.46
N THR A 66 0.05 -15.06 -17.83
CA THR A 66 0.41 -13.63 -17.85
C THR A 66 1.55 -13.39 -16.87
N VAL A 67 2.52 -12.55 -17.27
CA VAL A 67 3.65 -12.14 -16.43
C VAL A 67 3.56 -10.65 -16.11
N THR A 68 3.63 -10.27 -14.83
CA THR A 68 3.58 -8.87 -14.38
C THR A 68 4.72 -8.55 -13.42
N PRO A 69 5.03 -7.27 -13.12
CA PRO A 69 5.79 -6.94 -11.92
C PRO A 69 5.15 -7.52 -10.65
N GLY A 70 5.97 -7.73 -9.62
CA GLY A 70 5.51 -7.91 -8.25
C GLY A 70 4.50 -6.84 -7.84
N LEU A 71 3.43 -7.22 -7.13
CA LEU A 71 2.48 -6.23 -6.61
C LEU A 71 3.09 -5.52 -5.41
N LEU A 72 2.72 -4.26 -5.25
CA LEU A 72 3.10 -3.44 -4.11
C LEU A 72 1.82 -3.01 -3.39
N ASP A 73 1.77 -3.26 -2.08
CA ASP A 73 0.68 -2.79 -1.22
C ASP A 73 1.11 -1.51 -0.51
N PRO A 74 0.70 -0.32 -0.98
CA PRO A 74 1.22 0.95 -0.49
C PRO A 74 0.60 1.38 0.83
N HIS A 75 -0.32 0.62 1.43
CA HIS A 75 -1.00 1.06 2.66
C HIS A 75 -1.49 -0.13 3.50
N THR A 76 -0.84 -0.42 4.62
CA THR A 76 -1.29 -1.47 5.57
C THR A 76 -0.97 -1.15 7.03
N HIS A 77 -1.71 -1.77 7.95
CA HIS A 77 -1.48 -1.76 9.39
C HIS A 77 -1.23 -3.20 9.87
N LEU A 78 -0.11 -3.78 9.44
CA LEU A 78 0.17 -5.22 9.56
C LEU A 78 0.26 -5.76 10.99
N LEU A 79 0.88 -5.02 11.92
CA LEU A 79 1.07 -5.50 13.29
C LEU A 79 -0.01 -4.98 14.24
N PHE A 80 -0.86 -5.91 14.66
CA PHE A 80 -1.88 -5.70 15.68
C PHE A 80 -2.18 -7.00 16.43
N ARG A 81 -2.88 -6.90 17.56
CA ARG A 81 -3.50 -8.06 18.23
C ARG A 81 -4.96 -7.82 18.56
N GLY A 82 -5.65 -8.93 18.80
CA GLY A 82 -7.10 -8.95 18.94
C GLY A 82 -7.81 -8.92 17.59
N THR A 83 -9.14 -8.88 17.65
CA THR A 83 -10.04 -8.81 16.51
C THR A 83 -11.18 -7.84 16.84
N ARG A 84 -11.79 -7.24 15.81
CA ARG A 84 -12.89 -6.26 15.96
C ARG A 84 -14.20 -6.79 15.38
N GLU A 85 -14.40 -8.10 15.37
CA GLU A 85 -15.58 -8.78 14.82
C GLU A 85 -16.89 -8.36 15.50
N ARG A 86 -16.85 -7.96 16.78
CA ARG A 86 -18.02 -7.43 17.49
C ARG A 86 -18.52 -6.12 16.87
N GLU A 87 -17.62 -5.31 16.33
CA GLU A 87 -18.01 -4.05 15.70
C GLU A 87 -18.73 -4.24 14.37
N LEU A 88 -18.42 -5.33 13.66
CA LEU A 88 -19.18 -5.69 12.47
C LEU A 88 -20.66 -5.88 12.80
N ALA A 89 -20.98 -6.48 13.96
CA ALA A 89 -22.36 -6.62 14.43
C ALA A 89 -22.98 -5.27 14.79
N LEU A 90 -22.23 -4.37 15.44
CA LEU A 90 -22.70 -3.02 15.78
C LEU A 90 -22.97 -2.15 14.54
N ARG A 91 -22.11 -2.23 13.51
CA ARG A 91 -22.32 -1.52 12.24
C ARG A 91 -23.54 -2.01 11.50
N GLN A 92 -23.79 -3.33 11.50
CA GLN A 92 -25.03 -3.91 10.95
C GLN A 92 -26.30 -3.44 11.70
N GLN A 93 -26.16 -3.01 12.96
CA GLN A 93 -27.23 -2.38 13.74
C GLN A 93 -27.33 -0.85 13.51
N GLY A 94 -26.54 -0.29 12.59
CA GLY A 94 -26.57 1.12 12.22
C GLY A 94 -25.71 2.04 13.09
N ARG A 95 -24.82 1.51 13.95
CA ARG A 95 -23.90 2.35 14.74
C ARG A 95 -22.81 2.93 13.84
N ALA A 96 -22.61 4.26 13.89
CA ALA A 96 -21.57 4.91 13.12
C ALA A 96 -20.17 4.57 13.68
N TYR A 97 -19.16 4.62 12.80
CA TYR A 97 -17.77 4.30 13.16
C TYR A 97 -17.24 5.19 14.30
N LEU A 98 -17.43 6.51 14.20
CA LEU A 98 -16.98 7.46 15.21
C LEU A 98 -17.70 7.27 16.56
N ASP A 99 -18.96 6.81 16.56
CA ASP A 99 -19.69 6.49 17.80
C ASP A 99 -19.13 5.24 18.49
N ILE A 100 -18.68 4.25 17.71
CA ILE A 100 -18.03 3.04 18.24
C ILE A 100 -16.68 3.41 18.86
N LEU A 101 -15.94 4.30 18.20
CA LEU A 101 -14.67 4.85 18.69
C LEU A 101 -14.87 5.62 20.01
N ALA A 102 -15.84 6.54 20.05
CA ALA A 102 -16.13 7.35 21.24
C ALA A 102 -16.62 6.50 22.43
N GLY A 103 -17.21 5.33 22.18
CA GLY A 103 -17.66 4.39 23.22
C GLY A 103 -16.56 3.53 23.85
N GLY A 104 -15.28 3.81 23.59
CA GLY A 104 -14.15 3.01 24.09
C GLY A 104 -13.95 1.67 23.37
N GLY A 105 -14.71 1.41 22.31
CA GLY A 105 -14.41 0.37 21.35
C GLY A 105 -13.40 0.88 20.32
N GLY A 106 -13.42 0.31 19.13
CA GLY A 106 -12.71 0.92 18.03
C GLY A 106 -11.20 0.61 18.02
N ILE A 107 -10.43 1.59 17.56
CA ILE A 107 -8.96 1.51 17.54
C ILE A 107 -8.36 1.30 18.93
N LEU A 108 -8.95 1.86 19.98
CA LEU A 108 -8.41 1.80 21.34
C LEU A 108 -8.37 0.36 21.87
N ALA A 109 -9.35 -0.48 21.53
CA ALA A 109 -9.33 -1.90 21.86
C ALA A 109 -8.15 -2.64 21.18
N THR A 110 -7.82 -2.28 19.93
CA THR A 110 -6.63 -2.80 19.25
C THR A 110 -5.35 -2.29 19.90
N VAL A 111 -5.31 -1.02 20.32
CA VAL A 111 -4.15 -0.42 20.99
C VAL A 111 -3.86 -1.15 22.29
N GLU A 112 -4.86 -1.36 23.15
CA GLU A 112 -4.72 -2.10 24.41
C GLU A 112 -4.20 -3.52 24.17
N ALA A 113 -4.80 -4.25 23.22
CA ALA A 113 -4.38 -5.61 22.89
C ALA A 113 -2.96 -5.67 22.32
N THR A 114 -2.56 -4.67 21.52
CA THR A 114 -1.23 -4.59 20.89
C THR A 114 -0.16 -4.20 21.91
N ARG A 115 -0.43 -3.23 22.79
CA ARG A 115 0.44 -2.87 23.93
C ARG A 115 0.71 -4.09 24.82
N ALA A 116 -0.32 -4.89 25.13
CA ALA A 116 -0.21 -6.06 25.99
C ALA A 116 0.43 -7.31 25.34
N ALA A 117 0.53 -7.34 24.02
CA ALA A 117 1.07 -8.49 23.29
C ALA A 117 2.57 -8.67 23.51
N SER A 118 3.06 -9.92 23.43
CA SER A 118 4.50 -10.20 23.36
C SER A 118 5.08 -9.92 21.97
N ASP A 119 6.41 -9.75 21.87
CA ASP A 119 7.07 -9.57 20.57
C ASP A 119 6.86 -10.78 19.66
N GLU A 120 6.98 -11.99 20.22
CA GLU A 120 6.82 -13.22 19.44
C GLU A 120 5.39 -13.37 18.94
N ASP A 121 4.39 -13.00 19.76
CA ASP A 121 2.98 -12.97 19.34
C ASP A 121 2.73 -12.05 18.14
N LEU A 122 3.36 -10.88 18.12
CA LEU A 122 3.25 -9.92 17.02
C LEU A 122 4.02 -10.41 15.79
N LEU A 123 5.21 -10.97 15.97
CA LEU A 123 6.00 -11.51 14.87
C LEU A 123 5.33 -12.70 14.21
N ASP A 124 4.80 -13.65 14.97
CA ASP A 124 4.04 -14.78 14.43
C ASP A 124 2.78 -14.32 13.71
N HIS A 125 2.12 -13.28 14.21
CA HIS A 125 1.01 -12.64 13.50
C HIS A 125 1.49 -12.06 12.16
N GLY A 126 2.54 -11.24 12.17
CA GLY A 126 3.10 -10.61 10.98
C GLY A 126 3.56 -11.62 9.93
N ARG A 127 4.32 -12.65 10.32
CA ARG A 127 4.78 -13.74 9.41
C ARG A 127 3.60 -14.39 8.68
N ARG A 128 2.57 -14.81 9.41
CA ARG A 128 1.39 -15.47 8.82
C ARG A 128 0.67 -14.59 7.79
N TRP A 129 0.56 -13.29 8.05
CA TRP A 129 -0.11 -12.38 7.11
C TRP A 129 0.78 -12.00 5.94
N LEU A 130 2.09 -11.86 6.14
CA LEU A 130 3.04 -11.68 5.04
C LEU A 130 3.05 -12.88 4.10
N ASP A 131 2.94 -14.10 4.61
CA ASP A 131 2.78 -15.30 3.77
C ASP A 131 1.50 -15.24 2.93
N ARG A 132 0.39 -14.73 3.50
CA ARG A 132 -0.88 -14.54 2.77
C ARG A 132 -0.80 -13.44 1.73
N MET A 133 -0.16 -12.32 2.06
CA MET A 133 0.11 -11.22 1.15
C MET A 133 0.97 -11.70 -0.04
N LEU A 134 2.06 -12.42 0.24
CA LEU A 134 2.91 -13.04 -0.78
C LEU A 134 2.13 -14.03 -1.66
N ALA A 135 1.28 -14.87 -1.05
CA ALA A 135 0.41 -15.80 -1.77
C ALA A 135 -0.66 -15.12 -2.64
N SER A 136 -0.85 -13.80 -2.49
CA SER A 136 -1.69 -12.95 -3.34
C SER A 136 -0.88 -12.07 -4.32
N GLY A 137 0.44 -12.19 -4.33
CA GLY A 137 1.35 -11.51 -5.27
C GLY A 137 2.04 -10.27 -4.70
N VAL A 138 1.83 -9.95 -3.42
CA VAL A 138 2.50 -8.80 -2.79
C VAL A 138 3.98 -9.14 -2.55
N THR A 139 4.85 -8.34 -3.14
CA THR A 139 6.31 -8.47 -3.01
C THR A 139 6.93 -7.34 -2.18
N THR A 140 6.21 -6.22 -2.07
CA THR A 140 6.58 -5.06 -1.25
C THR A 140 5.32 -4.55 -0.56
N ALA A 141 5.40 -4.25 0.73
CA ALA A 141 4.30 -3.70 1.49
C ALA A 141 4.75 -2.52 2.34
N GLU A 142 3.95 -1.48 2.36
CA GLU A 142 4.01 -0.49 3.42
C GLU A 142 3.47 -1.08 4.72
N VAL A 143 4.08 -0.70 5.85
CA VAL A 143 3.63 -1.14 7.17
C VAL A 143 3.65 0.01 8.16
N LYS A 144 2.47 0.37 8.68
CA LYS A 144 2.30 1.48 9.62
C LYS A 144 2.33 1.01 11.05
N SER A 145 2.93 1.80 11.93
CA SER A 145 2.69 1.69 13.37
C SER A 145 1.29 2.26 13.71
N GLY A 146 1.08 2.88 14.87
CA GLY A 146 -0.19 3.54 15.20
C GLY A 146 -1.19 2.69 15.98
N TYR A 147 -0.82 1.47 16.38
CA TYR A 147 -1.51 0.71 17.44
C TYR A 147 -0.74 0.70 18.76
N GLY A 148 0.22 1.61 18.93
CA GLY A 148 0.91 1.87 20.19
C GLY A 148 0.46 3.16 20.85
N LEU A 149 0.40 4.27 20.10
CA LEU A 149 0.04 5.61 20.59
C LEU A 149 0.88 6.11 21.79
N ASP A 150 2.07 5.53 21.98
CA ASP A 150 3.07 5.92 22.95
C ASP A 150 4.46 5.65 22.38
N VAL A 151 5.48 6.36 22.86
CA VAL A 151 6.86 6.23 22.34
C VAL A 151 7.35 4.78 22.39
N ALA A 152 7.14 4.07 23.49
CA ALA A 152 7.73 2.75 23.70
C ALA A 152 7.15 1.73 22.72
N THR A 153 5.82 1.71 22.59
CA THR A 153 5.10 0.77 21.73
C THR A 153 5.27 1.11 20.26
N GLU A 154 5.23 2.38 19.86
CA GLU A 154 5.43 2.79 18.47
C GLU A 154 6.84 2.41 17.97
N LEU A 155 7.88 2.70 18.76
CA LEU A 155 9.26 2.29 18.41
C LEU A 155 9.42 0.77 18.40
N ARG A 156 8.75 0.07 19.32
CA ARG A 156 8.74 -1.39 19.37
C ARG A 156 8.16 -1.97 18.07
N LEU A 157 7.01 -1.49 17.62
CA LEU A 157 6.38 -1.93 16.36
C LEU A 157 7.30 -1.68 15.14
N LEU A 158 7.91 -0.51 15.04
CA LEU A 158 8.90 -0.21 14.00
C LEU A 158 10.09 -1.19 14.05
N GLY A 159 10.59 -1.50 15.25
CA GLY A 159 11.64 -2.51 15.46
C GLY A 159 11.25 -3.90 14.96
N LEU A 160 10.01 -4.32 15.22
CA LEU A 160 9.48 -5.60 14.73
C LEU A 160 9.30 -5.62 13.21
N TYR A 161 8.89 -4.51 12.58
CA TYR A 161 8.85 -4.42 11.12
C TYR A 161 10.22 -4.60 10.49
N ARG A 162 11.27 -3.99 11.06
CA ARG A 162 12.64 -4.21 10.58
C ARG A 162 13.05 -5.68 10.67
N ARG A 163 12.67 -6.37 11.75
CA ARG A 163 12.94 -7.81 11.93
C ARG A 163 12.18 -8.64 10.88
N LEU A 164 10.88 -8.43 10.72
CA LEU A 164 10.06 -9.14 9.73
C LEU A 164 10.58 -8.95 8.30
N GLY A 165 10.96 -7.73 7.93
CA GLY A 165 11.52 -7.42 6.61
C GLY A 165 12.88 -8.05 6.33
N SER A 166 13.57 -8.57 7.36
CA SER A 166 14.83 -9.31 7.22
C SER A 166 14.66 -10.83 7.21
N GLU A 167 13.51 -11.35 7.66
CA GLU A 167 13.23 -12.78 7.78
C GLU A 167 12.54 -13.36 6.53
N GLY A 168 11.69 -12.56 5.86
CA GLY A 168 10.86 -13.00 4.75
C GLY A 168 11.19 -12.36 3.41
N PRO A 169 10.59 -12.84 2.30
CA PRO A 169 10.83 -12.30 0.97
C PRO A 169 10.08 -10.99 0.69
N VAL A 170 9.03 -10.67 1.46
CA VAL A 170 8.26 -9.43 1.30
C VAL A 170 9.07 -8.26 1.85
N GLU A 171 9.32 -7.27 1.01
CA GLU A 171 10.04 -6.06 1.37
C GLU A 171 9.11 -5.09 2.11
N LEU A 172 9.53 -4.62 3.29
CA LEU A 172 8.70 -3.75 4.14
C LEU A 172 9.18 -2.31 4.09
N VAL A 173 8.23 -1.38 3.99
CA VAL A 173 8.45 0.06 4.03
C VAL A 173 7.79 0.63 5.29
N PRO A 174 8.53 0.84 6.39
CA PRO A 174 7.94 1.28 7.65
C PRO A 174 7.51 2.75 7.63
N THR A 175 6.32 3.00 8.17
CA THR A 175 5.74 4.34 8.37
C THR A 175 5.40 4.53 9.84
N PHE A 176 5.83 5.65 10.41
CA PHE A 176 5.41 6.06 11.76
C PHE A 176 4.02 6.71 11.68
N LEU A 177 3.08 6.22 12.50
CA LEU A 177 1.71 6.74 12.60
C LEU A 177 1.31 6.91 14.08
N GLY A 178 2.11 7.62 14.88
CA GLY A 178 1.72 7.92 16.27
C GLY A 178 0.43 8.75 16.38
N ALA A 179 0.13 9.57 15.36
CA ALA A 179 -1.12 10.33 15.24
C ALA A 179 -2.21 9.53 14.51
N HIS A 180 -2.47 8.30 14.96
CA HIS A 180 -3.57 7.46 14.45
C HIS A 180 -4.89 7.74 15.17
N ALA A 181 -4.82 7.93 16.49
CA ALA A 181 -5.91 8.33 17.36
C ALA A 181 -5.33 8.99 18.62
N VAL A 182 -6.18 9.64 19.40
CA VAL A 182 -5.82 10.14 20.74
C VAL A 182 -6.01 9.00 21.75
N PRO A 183 -4.98 8.56 22.50
CA PRO A 183 -5.09 7.43 23.41
C PRO A 183 -5.87 7.78 24.69
N ALA A 184 -6.39 6.77 25.37
CA ALA A 184 -7.31 6.89 26.51
C ALA A 184 -6.78 7.82 27.63
N GLU A 185 -5.48 7.80 27.90
CA GLU A 185 -4.81 8.66 28.88
C GLU A 185 -4.89 10.18 28.59
N TYR A 186 -5.34 10.57 27.39
CA TYR A 186 -5.62 11.95 26.95
C TYR A 186 -7.13 12.16 26.68
N HIS A 187 -8.04 11.52 27.43
CA HIS A 187 -9.49 11.80 27.32
C HIS A 187 -10.11 12.24 28.66
N GLU A 188 -9.28 12.65 29.63
CA GLU A 188 -9.72 12.95 31.00
C GLU A 188 -9.94 14.46 31.26
N ARG A 189 -9.51 15.35 30.36
CA ARG A 189 -9.54 16.81 30.52
C ARG A 189 -9.90 17.55 29.21
N ALA A 190 -10.06 18.87 29.31
CA ALA A 190 -10.30 19.73 28.14
C ALA A 190 -8.95 20.21 27.59
N GLY A 191 -8.69 20.03 26.27
CA GLY A 191 -7.42 20.37 25.62
C GLY A 191 -6.54 19.16 25.26
N ASP A 192 -7.02 17.95 25.52
CA ASP A 192 -6.17 16.75 25.51
C ASP A 192 -5.63 16.34 24.13
N THR A 193 -6.33 16.66 23.04
CA THR A 193 -5.80 16.45 21.68
C THR A 193 -4.57 17.32 21.44
N ASP A 194 -4.55 18.57 21.91
CA ASP A 194 -3.41 19.48 21.73
C ASP A 194 -2.20 19.02 22.56
N ASP A 195 -2.44 18.51 23.76
CA ASP A 195 -1.40 17.90 24.60
C ASP A 195 -0.82 16.64 23.92
N TYR A 196 -1.66 15.79 23.32
CA TYR A 196 -1.18 14.63 22.57
C TYR A 196 -0.45 15.04 21.28
N VAL A 197 -0.90 16.06 20.57
CA VAL A 197 -0.19 16.64 19.41
C VAL A 197 1.20 17.13 19.83
N THR A 198 1.29 17.80 20.98
CA THR A 198 2.56 18.21 21.58
C THR A 198 3.45 17.01 21.88
N ASP A 199 2.93 15.95 22.50
CA ASP A 199 3.69 14.71 22.77
C ASP A 199 4.19 14.04 21.48
N VAL A 200 3.34 13.96 20.45
CA VAL A 200 3.72 13.43 19.13
C VAL A 200 4.88 14.24 18.55
N ILE A 201 4.80 15.58 18.59
CA ILE A 201 5.81 16.48 18.01
C ILE A 201 7.11 16.49 18.80
N GLU A 202 7.04 16.58 20.12
CA GLU A 202 8.20 16.82 20.98
C GLU A 202 8.87 15.53 21.43
N ARG A 203 8.16 14.40 21.47
CA ARG A 203 8.66 13.13 22.03
C ARG A 203 8.64 12.00 21.03
N GLN A 204 7.49 11.71 20.40
CA GLN A 204 7.38 10.52 19.54
C GLN A 204 8.14 10.69 18.22
N LEU A 205 7.94 11.80 17.52
CA LEU A 205 8.59 12.06 16.24
C LEU A 205 10.12 12.09 16.32
N PRO A 206 10.75 12.83 17.27
CA PRO A 206 12.20 12.79 17.43
C PRO A 206 12.72 11.38 17.74
N ALA A 207 12.00 10.61 18.55
CA ALA A 207 12.38 9.25 18.88
C ALA A 207 12.30 8.33 17.65
N ALA A 208 11.22 8.38 16.87
CA ALA A 208 11.04 7.60 15.65
C ALA A 208 12.08 7.95 14.58
N ALA A 209 12.36 9.24 14.38
CA ALA A 209 13.40 9.71 13.48
C ALA A 209 14.80 9.23 13.94
N SER A 210 15.10 9.32 15.24
CA SER A 210 16.39 8.87 15.79
C SER A 210 16.60 7.35 15.68
N GLN A 211 15.51 6.56 15.71
CA GLN A 211 15.57 5.11 15.52
C GLN A 211 16.00 4.73 14.11
N GLY A 212 15.74 5.60 13.12
CA GLY A 212 16.17 5.44 11.73
C GLY A 212 15.48 4.31 10.97
N ILE A 213 14.32 3.82 11.45
CA ILE A 213 13.56 2.75 10.80
C ILE A 213 12.43 3.32 9.95
N ALA A 214 11.66 4.27 10.48
CA ALA A 214 10.55 4.88 9.76
C ALA A 214 11.06 5.70 8.58
N ARG A 215 10.49 5.46 7.40
CA ARG A 215 10.75 6.26 6.19
C ARG A 215 9.77 7.41 6.05
N PHE A 216 8.54 7.18 6.50
CA PHE A 216 7.44 8.12 6.42
C PHE A 216 6.88 8.45 7.79
N CYS A 217 6.24 9.61 7.89
CA CYS A 217 5.26 9.95 8.91
C CYS A 217 3.89 10.07 8.25
N ASP A 218 2.88 9.54 8.94
CA ASP A 218 1.48 9.60 8.56
C ASP A 218 0.64 10.18 9.70
N VAL A 219 -0.55 10.67 9.38
CA VAL A 219 -1.52 11.26 10.33
C VAL A 219 -2.92 10.90 9.88
N PHE A 220 -3.80 10.54 10.82
CA PHE A 220 -5.22 10.42 10.56
C PHE A 220 -5.94 11.77 10.63
N CYS A 221 -5.99 12.46 9.49
CA CYS A 221 -6.62 13.78 9.35
C CYS A 221 -8.13 13.63 9.12
N GLU A 222 -8.91 13.63 10.21
CA GLU A 222 -10.36 13.38 10.21
C GLU A 222 -11.03 14.15 11.37
N PRO A 223 -12.17 14.83 11.13
CA PRO A 223 -13.02 15.39 12.18
C PRO A 223 -13.28 14.42 13.34
N GLY A 224 -12.98 14.87 14.56
CA GLY A 224 -13.09 14.05 15.77
C GLY A 224 -11.85 13.22 16.10
N VAL A 225 -10.79 13.29 15.27
CA VAL A 225 -9.48 12.69 15.56
C VAL A 225 -8.39 13.76 15.57
N PHE A 226 -7.76 14.06 14.43
CA PHE A 226 -6.87 15.20 14.24
C PHE A 226 -7.41 16.07 13.11
N ASP A 227 -7.66 17.35 13.39
CA ASP A 227 -8.07 18.28 12.35
C ASP A 227 -6.89 18.66 11.42
N VAL A 228 -7.19 19.45 10.39
CA VAL A 228 -6.19 19.89 9.41
C VAL A 228 -5.09 20.77 10.03
N THR A 229 -5.38 21.47 11.14
CA THR A 229 -4.42 22.34 11.83
C THR A 229 -3.40 21.50 12.59
N ALA A 230 -3.87 20.55 13.41
CA ALA A 230 -3.05 19.60 14.13
C ALA A 230 -2.21 18.75 13.18
N SER A 231 -2.84 18.23 12.12
CA SER A 231 -2.19 17.42 11.09
C SER A 231 -1.05 18.19 10.41
N ARG A 232 -1.27 19.47 10.09
CA ARG A 232 -0.24 20.34 9.53
C ARG A 232 0.96 20.53 10.46
N LEU A 233 0.73 20.71 11.76
CA LEU A 233 1.81 20.88 12.74
C LEU A 233 2.68 19.61 12.82
N ILE A 234 2.04 18.45 12.97
CA ILE A 234 2.71 17.15 13.05
C ILE A 234 3.53 16.89 11.78
N LEU A 235 2.94 17.04 10.60
CA LEU A 235 3.61 16.75 9.33
C LEU A 235 4.77 17.73 9.04
N LYS A 236 4.64 19.01 9.41
CA LYS A 236 5.76 19.96 9.29
C LYS A 236 6.91 19.59 10.22
N ALA A 237 6.63 19.16 11.46
CA ALA A 237 7.63 18.69 12.39
C ALA A 237 8.33 17.41 11.88
N ALA A 238 7.56 16.44 11.38
CA ALA A 238 8.09 15.21 10.79
C ALA A 238 9.02 15.49 9.59
N ARG A 239 8.63 16.41 8.70
CA ARG A 239 9.47 16.83 7.56
C ARG A 239 10.78 17.48 8.02
N ALA A 240 10.74 18.30 9.07
CA ALA A 240 11.95 18.92 9.63
C ALA A 240 12.94 17.88 10.20
N LEU A 241 12.45 16.70 10.57
CA LEU A 241 13.24 15.55 11.02
C LEU A 241 13.65 14.60 9.87
N GLY A 242 13.34 14.94 8.61
CA GLY A 242 13.74 14.17 7.43
C GLY A 242 12.79 13.02 7.06
N LEU A 243 11.64 12.88 7.74
CA LEU A 243 10.62 11.90 7.36
C LEU A 243 9.83 12.40 6.15
N ARG A 244 9.53 11.49 5.22
CA ARG A 244 8.61 11.77 4.12
C ARG A 244 7.17 11.77 4.62
N LEU A 245 6.30 12.52 3.95
CA LEU A 245 4.93 12.73 4.44
C LEU A 245 3.92 11.87 3.70
N ARG A 246 2.93 11.36 4.43
CA ARG A 246 1.71 10.73 3.93
C ARG A 246 0.55 11.14 4.83
N LEU A 247 -0.68 11.01 4.36
CA LEU A 247 -1.87 11.32 5.13
C LEU A 247 -2.98 10.32 4.86
N HIS A 248 -3.62 9.81 5.91
CA HIS A 248 -5.02 9.37 5.78
C HIS A 248 -5.87 10.62 5.69
N ALA A 249 -6.52 10.81 4.55
CA ALA A 249 -7.17 12.05 4.19
C ALA A 249 -8.60 11.79 3.71
N ASP A 250 -9.53 12.56 4.27
CA ASP A 250 -10.91 12.63 3.81
C ASP A 250 -11.57 11.24 3.71
N GLU A 251 -11.36 10.38 4.71
CA GLU A 251 -11.89 9.01 4.71
C GLU A 251 -13.40 9.02 4.89
N LEU A 252 -13.86 9.67 5.97
CA LEU A 252 -15.26 9.64 6.39
C LEU A 252 -15.95 10.97 6.07
N HIS A 253 -15.27 12.09 6.31
CA HIS A 253 -15.75 13.44 6.02
C HIS A 253 -14.70 14.26 5.25
N ASP A 254 -15.14 15.33 4.59
CA ASP A 254 -14.22 16.32 4.02
C ASP A 254 -13.44 17.00 5.16
N SER A 255 -12.16 16.66 5.26
CA SER A 255 -11.23 17.09 6.30
C SER A 255 -10.23 18.12 5.76
N SER A 256 -10.37 18.51 4.48
CA SER A 256 -9.34 19.23 3.73
C SER A 256 -7.97 18.53 3.71
N GLY A 257 -7.94 17.21 3.94
CA GLY A 257 -6.73 16.42 4.04
C GLY A 257 -6.00 16.30 2.71
N ALA A 258 -6.73 16.09 1.61
CA ALA A 258 -6.16 16.06 0.26
C ALA A 258 -5.49 17.38 -0.13
N ALA A 259 -6.13 18.51 0.21
CA ALA A 259 -5.58 19.84 -0.04
C ALA A 259 -4.32 20.09 0.81
N LEU A 260 -4.31 19.65 2.06
CA LEU A 260 -3.12 19.71 2.92
C LEU A 260 -1.96 18.85 2.36
N ALA A 261 -2.27 17.64 1.89
CA ALA A 261 -1.28 16.73 1.31
C ALA A 261 -0.61 17.36 0.07
N ALA A 262 -1.40 17.98 -0.81
CA ALA A 262 -0.91 18.76 -1.95
C ALA A 262 -0.02 19.93 -1.51
N GLU A 263 -0.48 20.74 -0.56
CA GLU A 263 0.28 21.91 -0.06
C GLU A 263 1.64 21.52 0.54
N LEU A 264 1.70 20.40 1.26
CA LEU A 264 2.92 19.95 1.92
C LEU A 264 3.86 19.16 0.99
N GLY A 265 3.44 18.84 -0.23
CA GLY A 265 4.17 17.96 -1.15
C GLY A 265 4.30 16.54 -0.58
N ALA A 266 3.22 16.02 0.00
CA ALA A 266 3.20 14.67 0.54
C ALA A 266 3.44 13.63 -0.57
N THR A 267 3.95 12.45 -0.20
CA THR A 267 4.12 11.35 -1.15
C THR A 267 2.78 10.75 -1.56
N SER A 268 1.82 10.67 -0.63
CA SER A 268 0.46 10.23 -0.94
C SER A 268 -0.59 10.88 -0.03
N ALA A 269 -1.83 10.86 -0.51
CA ALA A 269 -3.05 11.08 0.25
C ALA A 269 -3.92 9.83 0.10
N ASP A 270 -4.29 9.23 1.23
CA ASP A 270 -4.87 7.89 1.29
C ASP A 270 -6.35 7.93 1.73
N HIS A 271 -7.15 6.94 1.32
CA HIS A 271 -8.63 6.88 1.40
C HIS A 271 -9.36 7.72 0.37
N LEU A 272 -9.54 9.03 0.61
CA LEU A 272 -10.26 9.98 -0.24
C LEU A 272 -11.75 9.63 -0.48
N GLY A 273 -12.38 8.89 0.43
CA GLY A 273 -13.78 8.46 0.31
C GLY A 273 -14.79 9.63 0.35
N ALA A 274 -14.44 10.70 1.05
CA ALA A 274 -15.23 11.92 1.22
C ALA A 274 -14.52 13.17 0.68
N VAL A 275 -13.49 13.01 -0.17
CA VAL A 275 -12.73 14.13 -0.75
C VAL A 275 -13.65 15.14 -1.45
N SER A 276 -13.33 16.42 -1.29
CA SER A 276 -14.04 17.52 -1.92
C SER A 276 -13.48 17.86 -3.30
N ALA A 277 -14.25 18.57 -4.12
CA ALA A 277 -13.79 19.08 -5.41
C ALA A 277 -12.54 19.96 -5.26
N ALA A 278 -12.44 20.75 -4.18
CA ALA A 278 -11.26 21.55 -3.89
C ALA A 278 -10.02 20.69 -3.58
N GLY A 279 -10.20 19.56 -2.89
CA GLY A 279 -9.15 18.57 -2.64
C GLY A 279 -8.66 17.91 -3.92
N ILE A 280 -9.58 17.45 -4.78
CA ILE A 280 -9.24 16.87 -6.10
C ILE A 280 -8.47 17.89 -6.94
N GLU A 281 -8.93 19.14 -7.02
CA GLU A 281 -8.26 20.20 -7.75
C GLU A 281 -6.86 20.53 -7.19
N ALA A 282 -6.68 20.46 -5.86
CA ALA A 282 -5.37 20.67 -5.25
C ALA A 282 -4.38 19.57 -5.63
N LEU A 283 -4.79 18.30 -5.57
CA LEU A 283 -3.98 17.16 -6.00
C LEU A 283 -3.63 17.26 -7.50
N GLY A 284 -4.60 17.67 -8.32
CA GLY A 284 -4.42 17.89 -9.75
C GLY A 284 -3.39 18.98 -10.06
N ARG A 285 -3.51 20.15 -9.40
CA ARG A 285 -2.53 21.24 -9.55
C ARG A 285 -1.12 20.79 -9.15
N ALA A 286 -1.00 20.05 -8.04
CA ALA A 286 0.29 19.52 -7.60
C ALA A 286 0.91 18.59 -8.67
N ALA A 287 0.10 17.77 -9.36
CA ALA A 287 0.56 16.97 -10.48
C ALA A 287 1.00 17.83 -11.68
N ASP A 288 0.22 18.86 -12.06
CA ASP A 288 0.56 19.79 -13.15
C ASP A 288 1.88 20.54 -12.89
N GLU A 289 2.16 20.87 -11.62
CA GLU A 289 3.36 21.55 -11.15
C GLU A 289 4.57 20.61 -10.99
N GLY A 290 4.43 19.33 -11.31
CA GLY A 290 5.53 18.34 -11.20
C GLY A 290 5.82 17.88 -9.77
N GLN A 291 4.90 18.11 -8.83
CA GLN A 291 4.94 17.63 -7.45
C GLN A 291 3.76 16.70 -7.15
N PRO A 292 3.59 15.61 -7.93
CA PRO A 292 2.41 14.77 -7.81
C PRO A 292 2.33 14.11 -6.43
N VAL A 293 1.16 14.24 -5.81
CA VAL A 293 0.76 13.44 -4.65
C VAL A 293 -0.04 12.25 -5.17
N VAL A 294 0.38 11.03 -4.81
CA VAL A 294 -0.34 9.82 -5.23
C VAL A 294 -1.62 9.66 -4.42
N ALA A 295 -2.76 9.54 -5.09
CA ALA A 295 -4.04 9.24 -4.45
C ALA A 295 -4.15 7.72 -4.20
N THR A 296 -3.96 7.26 -2.96
CA THR A 296 -4.09 5.83 -2.62
C THR A 296 -5.53 5.51 -2.20
N LEU A 297 -6.27 4.83 -3.07
CA LEU A 297 -7.67 4.50 -2.83
C LEU A 297 -7.81 3.13 -2.16
N LEU A 298 -8.73 3.04 -1.20
CA LEU A 298 -8.89 1.89 -0.31
C LEU A 298 -10.33 1.35 -0.38
N PRO A 299 -10.75 0.76 -1.53
CA PRO A 299 -12.14 0.40 -1.75
C PRO A 299 -12.65 -0.71 -0.82
N ALA A 300 -11.76 -1.57 -0.32
CA ALA A 300 -12.11 -2.60 0.67
C ALA A 300 -12.57 -1.98 1.99
N THR A 301 -11.90 -0.91 2.44
CA THR A 301 -12.28 -0.14 3.63
C THR A 301 -13.67 0.46 3.49
N THR A 302 -13.92 1.18 2.40
CA THR A 302 -15.23 1.81 2.17
C THR A 302 -16.35 0.77 2.12
N LEU A 303 -16.13 -0.36 1.43
CA LEU A 303 -17.08 -1.46 1.36
C LEU A 303 -17.35 -2.07 2.75
N TYR A 304 -16.31 -2.38 3.50
CA TYR A 304 -16.43 -3.03 4.81
C TYR A 304 -17.05 -2.11 5.88
N LEU A 305 -16.91 -0.80 5.72
CA LEU A 305 -17.60 0.22 6.52
C LEU A 305 -19.07 0.45 6.11
N LEU A 306 -19.59 -0.31 5.13
CA LEU A 306 -20.97 -0.20 4.63
C LEU A 306 -21.32 1.21 4.13
N ARG A 307 -20.34 1.90 3.54
CA ARG A 307 -20.51 3.26 3.01
C ARG A 307 -21.08 3.19 1.59
N GLU A 308 -22.03 4.08 1.31
CA GLU A 308 -22.59 4.22 -0.04
C GLU A 308 -21.66 5.02 -0.97
N ARG A 309 -21.00 6.05 -0.43
CA ARG A 309 -20.08 6.91 -1.18
C ARG A 309 -18.67 6.32 -1.16
N HIS A 310 -18.14 6.07 -2.35
CA HIS A 310 -16.75 5.66 -2.58
C HIS A 310 -15.88 6.82 -3.09
N ALA A 311 -14.56 6.62 -3.02
CA ALA A 311 -13.61 7.59 -3.54
C ALA A 311 -13.84 7.80 -5.06
N PRO A 312 -13.83 9.05 -5.55
CA PRO A 312 -14.18 9.37 -6.93
C PRO A 312 -12.98 9.13 -7.87
N ALA A 313 -12.62 7.86 -8.08
CA ALA A 313 -11.44 7.50 -8.86
C ALA A 313 -11.47 8.05 -10.29
N ARG A 314 -12.66 8.13 -10.92
CA ARG A 314 -12.79 8.73 -12.26
C ARG A 314 -12.45 10.21 -12.27
N GLU A 315 -13.00 10.99 -11.33
CA GLU A 315 -12.70 12.42 -11.23
C GLU A 315 -11.22 12.67 -10.94
N LEU A 316 -10.58 11.87 -10.07
CA LEU A 316 -9.16 11.95 -9.79
C LEU A 316 -8.31 11.67 -11.04
N VAL A 317 -8.62 10.60 -11.77
CA VAL A 317 -7.90 10.26 -13.01
C VAL A 317 -8.12 11.31 -14.09
N ASP A 318 -9.36 11.73 -14.32
CA ASP A 318 -9.68 12.75 -15.33
C ASP A 318 -8.99 14.08 -15.02
N ARG A 319 -8.77 14.39 -13.73
CA ARG A 319 -7.99 15.56 -13.29
C ARG A 319 -6.47 15.39 -13.44
N GLY A 320 -5.97 14.23 -13.81
CA GLY A 320 -4.55 13.96 -13.96
C GLY A 320 -3.84 13.58 -12.66
N VAL A 321 -4.57 13.17 -11.63
CA VAL A 321 -3.98 12.68 -10.37
C VAL A 321 -3.51 11.24 -10.54
N PRO A 322 -2.27 10.89 -10.17
CA PRO A 322 -1.82 9.51 -10.15
C PRO A 322 -2.54 8.71 -9.05
N VAL A 323 -3.16 7.60 -9.41
CA VAL A 323 -3.92 6.74 -8.49
C VAL A 323 -3.15 5.46 -8.16
N ALA A 324 -3.08 5.12 -6.87
CA ALA A 324 -2.64 3.83 -6.35
C ALA A 324 -3.80 3.12 -5.61
N LEU A 325 -3.66 1.81 -5.40
CA LEU A 325 -4.62 1.00 -4.65
C LEU A 325 -3.90 0.28 -3.51
N GLY A 326 -4.50 0.26 -2.32
CA GLY A 326 -4.00 -0.46 -1.15
C GLY A 326 -5.05 -1.36 -0.52
N THR A 327 -4.62 -2.39 0.22
CA THR A 327 -5.55 -3.23 0.96
C THR A 327 -6.10 -2.54 2.19
N ASP A 328 -5.32 -1.61 2.76
CA ASP A 328 -5.55 -1.09 4.10
C ASP A 328 -5.65 -2.22 5.12
N PHE A 329 -4.86 -3.29 4.97
CA PHE A 329 -4.99 -4.46 5.84
C PHE A 329 -4.87 -4.06 7.31
N ASN A 330 -6.00 -4.14 8.03
CA ASN A 330 -6.12 -3.71 9.41
C ASN A 330 -7.30 -4.44 10.10
N PRO A 331 -7.34 -4.55 11.45
CA PRO A 331 -8.35 -5.32 12.15
C PRO A 331 -9.75 -4.70 12.14
N GLY A 332 -9.87 -3.40 11.90
CA GLY A 332 -11.08 -2.64 12.18
C GLY A 332 -11.93 -2.33 10.96
N THR A 333 -11.29 -1.88 9.88
CA THR A 333 -11.97 -1.28 8.74
C THR A 333 -11.67 -1.99 7.43
N SER A 334 -10.58 -2.75 7.29
CA SER A 334 -10.33 -3.59 6.11
C SER A 334 -9.57 -4.88 6.45
N PRO A 335 -10.29 -5.94 6.89
CA PRO A 335 -9.68 -7.22 7.25
C PRO A 335 -9.38 -8.11 6.01
N THR A 336 -8.79 -7.54 4.97
CA THR A 336 -8.32 -8.25 3.76
C THR A 336 -6.88 -7.91 3.46
N SER A 337 -6.08 -8.90 3.08
CA SER A 337 -4.68 -8.74 2.68
C SER A 337 -4.45 -9.03 1.19
N SER A 338 -5.52 -9.03 0.39
CA SER A 338 -5.53 -9.46 -1.02
C SER A 338 -5.66 -8.28 -1.97
N LEU A 339 -4.55 -7.88 -2.62
CA LEU A 339 -4.60 -6.87 -3.68
C LEU A 339 -5.41 -7.30 -4.91
N PRO A 340 -5.42 -8.57 -5.36
CA PRO A 340 -6.32 -8.98 -6.45
C PRO A 340 -7.79 -8.71 -6.14
N LEU A 341 -8.23 -8.92 -4.90
CA LEU A 341 -9.58 -8.54 -4.47
C LEU A 341 -9.78 -7.02 -4.54
N VAL A 342 -8.81 -6.23 -4.06
CA VAL A 342 -8.85 -4.76 -4.14
C VAL A 342 -8.95 -4.28 -5.60
N MET A 343 -8.23 -4.91 -6.53
CA MET A 343 -8.33 -4.61 -7.95
C MET A 343 -9.74 -4.87 -8.48
N SER A 344 -10.35 -6.01 -8.14
CA SER A 344 -11.76 -6.29 -8.49
C SER A 344 -12.71 -5.23 -7.93
N LEU A 345 -12.56 -4.85 -6.67
CA LEU A 345 -13.38 -3.82 -6.03
C LEU A 345 -13.18 -2.45 -6.70
N ALA A 346 -11.95 -2.11 -7.09
CA ALA A 346 -11.67 -0.88 -7.82
C ALA A 346 -12.37 -0.84 -9.18
N CYS A 347 -12.39 -1.96 -9.91
CA CYS A 347 -13.11 -2.04 -11.18
C CYS A 347 -14.63 -1.93 -11.00
N VAL A 348 -15.21 -2.60 -9.99
CA VAL A 348 -16.66 -2.67 -9.79
C VAL A 348 -17.23 -1.43 -9.11
N LEU A 349 -16.54 -0.90 -8.09
CA LEU A 349 -17.04 0.18 -7.22
C LEU A 349 -16.47 1.55 -7.61
N LEU A 350 -15.26 1.61 -8.16
CA LEU A 350 -14.59 2.87 -8.50
C LEU A 350 -14.53 3.12 -10.03
N HIS A 351 -15.08 2.20 -10.83
CA HIS A 351 -15.10 2.26 -12.29
C HIS A 351 -13.72 2.40 -12.95
N MET A 352 -12.68 1.89 -12.30
CA MET A 352 -11.35 1.80 -12.90
C MET A 352 -11.31 0.67 -13.94
N THR A 353 -10.53 0.84 -15.00
CA THR A 353 -10.23 -0.26 -15.93
C THR A 353 -9.29 -1.28 -15.26
N ALA A 354 -9.19 -2.47 -15.84
CA ALA A 354 -8.24 -3.47 -15.35
C ALA A 354 -6.78 -3.02 -15.49
N ALA A 355 -6.47 -2.21 -16.51
CA ALA A 355 -5.14 -1.66 -16.72
C ALA A 355 -4.80 -0.58 -15.69
N GLU A 356 -5.74 0.33 -15.39
CA GLU A 356 -5.57 1.31 -14.33
C GLU A 356 -5.40 0.64 -12.96
N ALA A 357 -6.20 -0.38 -12.67
CA ALA A 357 -6.06 -1.16 -11.45
C ALA A 357 -4.67 -1.82 -11.36
N LEU A 358 -4.16 -2.39 -12.46
CA LEU A 358 -2.82 -2.98 -12.51
C LEU A 358 -1.73 -1.92 -12.32
N ALA A 359 -1.83 -0.75 -12.95
CA ALA A 359 -0.91 0.37 -12.74
C ALA A 359 -0.92 0.84 -11.27
N ALA A 360 -2.10 0.88 -10.67
CA ALA A 360 -2.34 1.33 -9.30
C ALA A 360 -1.73 0.42 -8.23
N VAL A 361 -1.63 -0.90 -8.48
CA VAL A 361 -0.97 -1.87 -7.57
C VAL A 361 0.47 -2.22 -7.98
N THR A 362 1.02 -1.57 -9.01
CA THR A 362 2.41 -1.77 -9.46
C THR A 362 3.17 -0.45 -9.45
N ILE A 363 3.22 0.25 -10.59
CA ILE A 363 4.08 1.42 -10.74
C ILE A 363 3.63 2.59 -9.86
N ASN A 364 2.33 2.89 -9.77
CA ASN A 364 1.86 4.00 -8.95
C ASN A 364 1.98 3.69 -7.45
N ALA A 365 1.72 2.45 -7.02
CA ALA A 365 2.02 2.00 -5.67
C ALA A 365 3.53 2.13 -5.34
N ALA A 366 4.42 1.81 -6.29
CA ALA A 366 5.85 2.04 -6.11
C ALA A 366 6.17 3.53 -5.90
N TYR A 367 5.53 4.46 -6.61
CA TYR A 367 5.70 5.89 -6.36
C TYR A 367 5.10 6.35 -5.02
N ALA A 368 3.94 5.82 -4.61
CA ALA A 368 3.36 6.07 -3.28
C ALA A 368 4.30 5.60 -2.14
N LEU A 369 5.09 4.56 -2.40
CA LEU A 369 6.13 4.07 -1.50
C LEU A 369 7.48 4.79 -1.68
N GLY A 370 7.59 5.71 -2.65
CA GLY A 370 8.83 6.37 -3.03
C GLY A 370 9.90 5.43 -3.61
N LEU A 371 9.49 4.27 -4.13
CA LEU A 371 10.29 3.25 -4.80
C LEU A 371 10.11 3.26 -6.32
N GLY A 372 9.46 4.29 -6.86
CA GLY A 372 9.07 4.42 -8.27
C GLY A 372 10.22 4.36 -9.29
N ASP A 373 11.48 4.53 -8.86
CA ASP A 373 12.68 4.39 -9.72
C ASP A 373 13.20 2.96 -9.81
N THR A 374 12.79 2.08 -8.90
CA THR A 374 13.37 0.73 -8.76
C THR A 374 12.34 -0.39 -8.88
N HIS A 375 11.10 -0.18 -8.45
CA HIS A 375 10.05 -1.20 -8.38
C HIS A 375 8.90 -0.92 -9.36
N GLY A 376 7.91 -1.82 -9.41
CA GLY A 376 6.62 -1.61 -10.08
C GLY A 376 6.65 -1.72 -11.61
N ALA A 377 7.78 -2.10 -12.21
CA ALA A 377 7.92 -2.24 -13.66
C ALA A 377 8.91 -3.35 -14.02
N LEU A 378 8.63 -4.05 -15.13
CA LEU A 378 9.58 -4.96 -15.78
C LEU A 378 10.34 -4.15 -16.83
N ALA A 379 11.50 -3.63 -16.44
CA ALA A 379 12.39 -2.87 -17.31
C ALA A 379 13.82 -3.02 -16.82
N ALA A 380 14.81 -2.85 -17.72
CA ALA A 380 16.22 -3.01 -17.37
C ALA A 380 16.62 -2.17 -16.13
N GLY A 381 17.35 -2.78 -15.21
CA GLY A 381 17.82 -2.16 -13.96
C GLY A 381 16.79 -2.14 -12.81
N ARG A 382 15.51 -2.40 -13.08
CA ARG A 382 14.46 -2.53 -12.05
C ARG A 382 14.67 -3.79 -11.21
N VAL A 383 14.11 -3.81 -10.01
CA VAL A 383 14.13 -4.98 -9.14
C VAL A 383 13.41 -6.14 -9.83
N GLY A 384 14.03 -7.32 -9.82
CA GLY A 384 13.55 -8.55 -10.44
C GLY A 384 12.43 -9.22 -9.66
N ASP A 385 11.37 -8.47 -9.38
CA ASP A 385 10.15 -8.97 -8.75
C ASP A 385 9.10 -9.25 -9.82
N VAL A 386 8.73 -10.52 -9.98
CA VAL A 386 7.89 -11.00 -11.08
C VAL A 386 6.81 -11.93 -10.57
N LEU A 387 5.60 -11.79 -11.11
CA LEU A 387 4.47 -12.69 -10.86
C LEU A 387 4.10 -13.43 -12.12
N ILE A 388 3.78 -14.70 -11.96
CA ILE A 388 3.21 -15.54 -13.02
C ILE A 388 1.77 -15.85 -12.62
N TRP A 389 0.84 -15.47 -13.48
CA TRP A 389 -0.59 -15.65 -13.29
C TRP A 389 -1.10 -16.76 -14.22
N GLY A 390 -1.95 -17.65 -13.69
CA GLY A 390 -2.59 -18.75 -14.43
C GLY A 390 -3.71 -18.31 -15.38
N VAL A 391 -3.62 -17.09 -15.92
CA VAL A 391 -4.59 -16.52 -16.86
C VAL A 391 -3.88 -15.94 -18.07
N ALA A 392 -4.53 -15.99 -19.23
CA ALA A 392 -3.92 -15.59 -20.51
C ALA A 392 -3.77 -14.08 -20.69
N ARG A 393 -4.51 -13.26 -19.94
CA ARG A 393 -4.47 -11.80 -20.06
C ARG A 393 -4.69 -11.11 -18.71
N HIS A 394 -4.08 -9.95 -18.52
CA HIS A 394 -4.11 -9.21 -17.26
C HIS A 394 -5.53 -8.76 -16.84
N GLU A 395 -6.42 -8.55 -17.81
CA GLU A 395 -7.82 -8.16 -17.58
C GLU A 395 -8.60 -9.24 -16.80
N LEU A 396 -8.14 -10.48 -16.86
CA LEU A 396 -8.74 -11.59 -16.11
C LEU A 396 -8.41 -11.56 -14.62
N ILE A 397 -7.36 -10.82 -14.20
CA ILE A 397 -6.94 -10.72 -12.79
C ILE A 397 -8.05 -10.07 -11.94
N PRO A 398 -8.53 -8.84 -12.24
CA PRO A 398 -9.64 -8.26 -11.49
C PRO A 398 -11.01 -8.83 -11.86
N TYR A 399 -11.16 -9.51 -13.01
CA TYR A 399 -12.43 -10.10 -13.44
C TYR A 399 -12.88 -11.25 -12.53
N TRP A 400 -11.99 -12.17 -12.20
CA TRP A 400 -12.30 -13.31 -11.33
C TRP A 400 -12.22 -12.92 -9.85
N MET A 401 -13.19 -12.12 -9.40
CA MET A 401 -13.24 -11.61 -8.03
C MET A 401 -13.17 -12.73 -6.99
N GLY A 402 -12.21 -12.61 -6.07
CA GLY A 402 -11.98 -13.56 -4.97
C GLY A 402 -11.21 -14.82 -5.36
N ALA A 403 -10.89 -15.03 -6.64
CA ALA A 403 -10.05 -16.14 -7.07
C ALA A 403 -8.56 -15.84 -6.81
N ASN A 404 -7.79 -16.87 -6.43
CA ASN A 404 -6.34 -16.75 -6.34
C ASN A 404 -5.68 -17.36 -7.57
N LEU A 405 -5.45 -16.52 -8.58
CA LEU A 405 -4.94 -16.88 -9.91
C LEU A 405 -3.41 -16.92 -10.00
N LEU A 406 -2.70 -16.66 -8.90
CA LEU A 406 -1.24 -16.60 -8.88
C LEU A 406 -0.64 -18.01 -8.91
N GLU A 407 0.29 -18.26 -9.83
CA GLU A 407 0.98 -19.55 -9.97
C GLU A 407 2.38 -19.51 -9.35
N ALA A 408 3.12 -18.40 -9.51
CA ALA A 408 4.45 -18.27 -8.94
C ALA A 408 4.81 -16.81 -8.60
N VAL A 409 5.71 -16.67 -7.63
CA VAL A 409 6.32 -15.40 -7.23
C VAL A 409 7.84 -15.54 -7.31
N VAL A 410 8.45 -14.59 -8.02
CA VAL A 410 9.89 -14.38 -8.05
C VAL A 410 10.18 -13.06 -7.33
N LYS A 411 11.04 -13.09 -6.31
CA LYS A 411 11.53 -11.89 -5.61
C LYS A 411 13.03 -11.77 -5.86
N ARG A 412 13.47 -10.63 -6.41
CA ARG A 412 14.88 -10.36 -6.73
C ARG A 412 15.53 -11.55 -7.46
N GLY A 413 14.84 -12.13 -8.44
CA GLY A 413 15.34 -13.27 -9.23
C GLY A 413 15.27 -14.64 -8.55
N HIS A 414 14.86 -14.72 -7.28
CA HIS A 414 14.66 -15.98 -6.58
C HIS A 414 13.20 -16.40 -6.61
N VAL A 415 12.93 -17.65 -6.98
CA VAL A 415 11.58 -18.22 -6.87
C VAL A 415 11.26 -18.45 -5.39
N VAL A 416 10.31 -17.70 -4.86
CA VAL A 416 9.94 -17.74 -3.42
C VAL A 416 8.59 -18.39 -3.17
N LEU A 417 7.77 -18.53 -4.21
CA LEU A 417 6.50 -19.26 -4.17
C LEU A 417 6.26 -19.92 -5.53
N VAL A 418 5.89 -21.19 -5.53
CA VAL A 418 5.28 -21.88 -6.67
C VAL A 418 4.08 -22.65 -6.13
N LYS A 419 2.90 -22.40 -6.67
CA LYS A 419 1.75 -23.25 -6.38
C LYS A 419 1.86 -24.49 -7.22
N THR A 420 1.92 -25.64 -6.56
CA THR A 420 1.77 -26.92 -7.24
C THR A 420 0.39 -26.92 -7.89
N ARG A 421 0.33 -27.00 -9.22
CA ARG A 421 -0.94 -27.27 -9.90
C ARG A 421 -1.45 -28.59 -9.33
N ALA A 422 -2.62 -28.58 -8.70
CA ALA A 422 -3.34 -29.83 -8.46
C ALA A 422 -3.50 -30.46 -9.85
N GLY A 423 -2.90 -31.64 -10.03
CA GLY A 423 -2.84 -32.32 -11.32
C GLY A 423 -4.23 -32.43 -11.95
N GLY A 424 -4.26 -32.27 -13.28
CA GLY A 424 -5.46 -32.47 -14.09
C GLY A 424 -5.95 -33.91 -14.14
#